data_AF-M4FCR6-F1
#
_entry.id   AF-M4FCR6-F1
#
_cell.length_a   1.000
_cell.length_b   1.000
_cell.length_c   1.000
_cell.angle_alpha   90.00
_cell.angle_beta   90.00
_cell.angle_gamma   90.00
#
_symmetry.space_group_name_H-M   'P 1'
#
loop_
_entity.id
_entity.type
_entity.pdbx_description
1 polymer ?
#
loop_
_entity_poly.entity_id
_entity_poly.type
_entity_poly.pdbx_seq_one_letter_code
_entity_poly.pdbx_strand_id
1 'polypeptide(L)'
;MVSVCEKDSNLPRPTRVKNKSPAAGQITAEQLLREARERQEPEVLPSEHSITDSTELSDYSLRRRKEFEDRVSRGGRSDVQVWVNYARWEESQKDYARARSVWERALKDHHRNHALWVKYAESEMKNKFVNSARNVWDRAVYLLPRVDQLWYKYSHMEEMLGNIAGARQIFERWMNWSPDQQGWLSFANFELRYNETERARSIYERLFRCHPKASSFIRYAEFEVKCGEVSRARDVYERATEKLEGDYEEAEMLYLAFAEFEQGCNEFQRARVIYKFALDHIPKGKAEELYTRFIAFEKQHGDKQGIEDAIVGRRRTL
;
A
#
# COMPACT_ATOMS: atom_id res chain seq x y z
N MET A 1 -81.14 -12.17 2.38
CA MET A 1 -81.08 -13.18 3.46
C MET A 1 -80.13 -12.68 4.52
N VAL A 2 -80.69 -12.25 5.64
CA VAL A 2 -79.94 -11.70 6.78
C VAL A 2 -79.24 -12.87 7.46
N SER A 3 -77.91 -12.97 7.33
CA SER A 3 -77.14 -13.99 8.03
C SER A 3 -77.04 -13.58 9.50
N VAL A 4 -77.66 -14.39 10.35
CA VAL A 4 -77.79 -14.19 11.78
C VAL A 4 -76.40 -14.14 12.41
N CYS A 5 -76.07 -13.02 13.04
CA CYS A 5 -74.89 -12.88 13.87
C CYS A 5 -75.10 -13.72 15.13
N GLU A 6 -74.58 -14.97 15.14
CA GLU A 6 -74.44 -15.74 16.36
C GLU A 6 -73.54 -14.95 17.30
N LYS A 7 -74.14 -14.33 18.31
CA LYS A 7 -73.41 -13.79 19.45
C LYS A 7 -72.79 -14.99 20.14
N ASP A 8 -71.51 -15.23 19.90
CA ASP A 8 -70.69 -16.09 20.74
C ASP A 8 -70.91 -15.65 22.18
N SER A 9 -71.70 -16.43 22.90
CA SER A 9 -71.92 -16.28 24.33
C SER A 9 -70.54 -16.24 24.96
N ASN A 10 -70.22 -15.11 25.60
CA ASN A 10 -68.96 -14.89 26.30
C ASN A 10 -68.97 -15.74 27.58
N LEU A 11 -68.95 -17.06 27.39
CA LEU A 11 -68.70 -18.04 28.43
C LEU A 11 -67.29 -17.74 28.95
N PRO A 12 -67.08 -17.61 30.26
CA PRO A 12 -65.74 -17.42 30.81
C PRO A 12 -64.89 -18.56 30.27
N ARG A 13 -63.82 -18.26 29.53
CA ARG A 13 -62.86 -19.29 29.13
C ARG A 13 -62.51 -20.05 30.42
N PRO A 14 -62.74 -21.37 30.50
CA PRO A 14 -62.49 -22.10 31.73
C PRO A 14 -61.07 -21.78 32.16
N THR A 15 -60.90 -21.37 33.42
CA THR A 15 -59.59 -21.03 33.97
C THR A 15 -58.72 -22.27 33.86
N ARG A 16 -57.96 -22.36 32.77
CA ARG A 16 -57.11 -23.50 32.47
C ARG A 16 -56.02 -23.48 33.53
N VAL A 17 -56.14 -24.36 34.52
CA VAL A 17 -55.14 -24.54 35.57
C VAL A 17 -53.85 -24.91 34.87
N LYS A 18 -52.89 -23.97 34.82
CA LYS A 18 -51.61 -24.20 34.19
C LYS A 18 -50.81 -25.13 35.10
N ASN A 19 -50.43 -26.29 34.59
CA ASN A 19 -49.52 -27.16 35.31
C ASN A 19 -48.16 -26.44 35.44
N LYS A 20 -47.71 -26.24 36.69
CA LYS A 20 -46.42 -25.62 37.02
C LYS A 20 -45.32 -26.66 37.30
N SER A 21 -45.57 -27.94 37.01
CA SER A 21 -44.54 -28.97 37.06
C SER A 21 -43.35 -28.57 36.18
N PRO A 22 -42.11 -28.91 36.57
CA PRO A 22 -40.93 -28.67 35.74
C PRO A 22 -41.14 -29.22 34.32
N ALA A 23 -40.84 -28.41 33.30
CA ALA A 23 -40.91 -28.85 31.92
C ALA A 23 -39.81 -29.88 31.64
N ALA A 24 -40.12 -30.92 30.84
CA ALA A 24 -39.18 -32.00 30.53
C ALA A 24 -37.95 -31.53 29.70
N GLY A 25 -38.10 -30.42 28.96
CA GLY A 25 -37.01 -29.78 28.23
C GLY A 25 -37.07 -28.26 28.43
N GLN A 26 -35.92 -27.64 28.67
CA GLN A 26 -35.80 -26.19 28.72
C GLN A 26 -35.62 -25.65 27.30
N ILE A 27 -36.37 -24.61 26.94
CA ILE A 27 -36.21 -23.94 25.65
C ILE A 27 -34.84 -23.27 25.65
N THR A 28 -33.97 -23.71 24.73
CA THR A 28 -32.62 -23.15 24.58
C THR A 28 -32.64 -21.97 23.61
N ALA A 29 -31.64 -21.09 23.71
CA ALA A 29 -31.46 -20.00 22.75
C ALA A 29 -31.28 -20.51 21.32
N GLU A 30 -30.63 -21.66 21.14
CA GLU A 30 -30.46 -22.30 19.83
C GLU A 30 -31.81 -22.69 19.21
N GLN A 31 -32.73 -23.24 20.01
CA GLN A 31 -34.05 -23.64 19.54
C GLN A 31 -34.86 -22.43 19.05
N LEU A 32 -34.81 -21.31 19.78
CA LEU A 32 -35.47 -20.07 19.38
C LEU A 32 -34.88 -19.50 18.09
N LEU A 33 -33.56 -19.52 17.93
CA LEU A 33 -32.90 -19.02 16.71
C LEU A 33 -33.20 -19.91 15.49
N ARG A 34 -33.27 -21.23 15.68
CA ARG A 34 -33.64 -22.18 14.63
C ARG A 34 -35.09 -21.98 14.17
N GLU A 35 -36.02 -21.92 15.12
CA GLU A 35 -37.44 -21.66 14.80
C GLU A 35 -37.64 -20.28 14.17
N ALA A 36 -36.90 -19.26 14.62
CA ALA A 36 -36.96 -17.92 14.01
C ALA A 36 -36.48 -17.93 12.56
N ARG A 37 -35.43 -18.70 12.25
CA ARG A 37 -34.92 -18.86 10.88
C ARG A 37 -35.88 -19.66 10.00
N GLU A 38 -36.50 -20.71 10.54
CA GLU A 38 -37.48 -21.53 9.81
C GLU A 38 -38.80 -20.77 9.55
N ARG A 39 -39.19 -19.87 10.45
CA ARG A 39 -40.35 -18.97 10.29
C ARG A 39 -40.03 -17.72 9.47
N GLN A 40 -38.76 -17.49 9.11
CA GLN A 40 -38.40 -16.37 8.25
C GLN A 40 -39.07 -16.59 6.89
N GLU A 41 -39.96 -15.68 6.50
CA GLU A 41 -40.58 -15.71 5.18
C GLU A 41 -39.48 -15.78 4.12
N PRO A 42 -39.67 -16.60 3.05
CA PRO A 42 -38.68 -16.67 2.00
C PRO A 42 -38.43 -15.28 1.45
N GLU A 43 -37.15 -14.93 1.28
CA GLU A 43 -36.77 -13.68 0.66
C GLU A 43 -37.46 -13.59 -0.70
N VAL A 44 -38.24 -12.52 -0.93
CA VAL A 44 -38.94 -12.31 -2.19
C VAL A 44 -37.88 -12.01 -3.24
N LEU A 45 -37.45 -13.05 -3.96
CA LEU A 45 -36.55 -12.90 -5.08
C LEU A 45 -37.31 -12.30 -6.26
N PRO A 46 -36.76 -11.29 -6.95
CA PRO A 46 -37.32 -10.82 -8.21
C PRO A 46 -37.44 -11.98 -9.20
N SER A 47 -38.53 -12.03 -9.97
CA SER A 47 -38.66 -12.99 -11.06
C SER A 47 -37.57 -12.78 -12.11
N GLU A 48 -36.99 -13.88 -12.60
CA GLU A 48 -36.00 -13.84 -13.67
C GLU A 48 -36.70 -13.46 -14.99
N HIS A 49 -36.42 -12.25 -15.48
CA HIS A 49 -36.93 -11.75 -16.75
C HIS A 49 -35.78 -11.61 -17.75
N SER A 50 -35.85 -12.31 -18.89
CA SER A 50 -34.92 -12.12 -20.01
C SER A 50 -35.32 -10.90 -20.83
N ILE A 51 -34.38 -10.00 -21.09
CA ILE A 51 -34.59 -8.81 -21.93
C ILE A 51 -34.57 -9.26 -23.40
N THR A 52 -35.67 -9.09 -24.14
CA THR A 52 -35.74 -9.51 -25.55
C THR A 52 -35.52 -8.35 -26.53
N ASP A 53 -36.04 -7.17 -26.19
CA ASP A 53 -36.10 -6.05 -27.14
C ASP A 53 -35.19 -4.88 -26.74
N SER A 54 -34.78 -4.09 -27.74
CA SER A 54 -33.98 -2.86 -27.51
C SER A 54 -34.71 -1.80 -26.68
N THR A 55 -36.04 -1.74 -26.79
CA THR A 55 -36.91 -0.88 -25.98
C THR A 55 -36.92 -1.33 -24.52
N GLU A 56 -37.07 -2.63 -24.27
CA GLU A 56 -36.99 -3.20 -22.92
C GLU A 56 -35.62 -2.98 -22.26
N LEU A 57 -34.54 -3.09 -23.03
CA LEU A 57 -33.18 -2.78 -22.57
C LEU A 57 -33.05 -1.30 -22.18
N SER A 58 -33.67 -0.41 -22.95
CA SER A 58 -33.68 1.02 -22.66
C SER A 58 -34.47 1.35 -21.40
N ASP A 59 -35.62 0.71 -21.19
CA ASP A 59 -36.46 0.88 -19.99
C ASP A 59 -35.80 0.29 -18.74
N TYR A 60 -35.15 -0.87 -18.88
CA TYR A 60 -34.31 -1.44 -17.84
C TYR A 60 -33.17 -0.48 -17.46
N SER A 61 -32.46 0.05 -18.46
CA SER A 61 -31.38 1.01 -18.26
C SER A 61 -31.87 2.29 -17.57
N LEU A 62 -33.04 2.80 -17.97
CA LEU A 62 -33.64 3.99 -17.37
C LEU A 62 -34.03 3.75 -15.90
N ARG A 63 -34.67 2.61 -15.59
CA ARG A 63 -35.03 2.24 -14.21
C ARG A 63 -33.79 2.10 -13.34
N ARG A 64 -32.78 1.36 -13.80
CA ARG A 64 -31.50 1.21 -13.07
C ARG A 64 -30.79 2.54 -12.86
N ARG A 65 -30.74 3.42 -13.86
CA ARG A 65 -30.17 4.78 -13.71
C ARG A 65 -30.91 5.58 -12.66
N LYS A 66 -32.25 5.54 -12.67
CA LYS A 66 -33.06 6.22 -11.67
C LYS A 66 -32.77 5.70 -10.26
N GLU A 67 -32.62 4.38 -10.09
CA GLU A 67 -32.22 3.80 -8.80
C GLU A 67 -30.87 4.33 -8.32
N PHE A 68 -29.85 4.39 -9.20
CA PHE A 68 -28.54 4.94 -8.85
C PHE A 68 -28.60 6.43 -8.55
N GLU A 69 -29.29 7.24 -9.36
CA GLU A 69 -29.43 8.68 -9.14
C GLU A 69 -30.22 9.00 -7.87
N ASP A 70 -31.26 8.22 -7.55
CA ASP A 70 -32.00 8.33 -6.29
C ASP A 70 -31.08 8.01 -5.11
N ARG A 71 -30.26 6.96 -5.21
CA ARG A 71 -29.28 6.59 -4.18
C ARG A 71 -28.23 7.68 -3.98
N VAL A 72 -27.68 8.22 -5.06
CA VAL A 72 -26.75 9.35 -5.03
C VAL A 72 -27.43 10.55 -4.37
N SER A 73 -28.67 10.86 -4.72
CA SER A 73 -29.41 12.02 -4.21
C SER A 73 -29.81 11.91 -2.72
N ARG A 74 -30.20 10.72 -2.24
CA ARG A 74 -30.73 10.47 -0.89
C ARG A 74 -29.65 10.25 0.19
N GLY A 75 -28.43 10.72 -0.03
CA GLY A 75 -27.32 10.62 0.94
C GLY A 75 -26.10 9.86 0.42
N GLY A 76 -26.21 9.17 -0.71
CA GLY A 76 -25.10 8.47 -1.37
C GLY A 76 -24.05 9.38 -2.00
N ARG A 77 -24.23 10.72 -2.03
CA ARG A 77 -23.20 11.64 -2.55
C ARG A 77 -21.88 11.48 -1.81
N SER A 78 -21.92 11.29 -0.49
CA SER A 78 -20.71 11.08 0.31
C SER A 78 -20.13 9.67 0.17
N ASP A 79 -20.94 8.70 -0.26
CA ASP A 79 -20.51 7.31 -0.38
C ASP A 79 -19.86 7.06 -1.74
N VAL A 80 -18.53 6.98 -1.72
CA VAL A 80 -17.70 6.69 -2.89
C VAL A 80 -18.09 5.36 -3.54
N GLN A 81 -18.59 4.39 -2.77
CA GLN A 81 -18.93 3.08 -3.29
C GLN A 81 -20.17 3.10 -4.19
N VAL A 82 -21.15 3.98 -3.92
CA VAL A 82 -22.32 4.17 -4.78
C VAL A 82 -21.89 4.69 -6.15
N TRP A 83 -21.00 5.69 -6.18
CA TRP A 83 -20.44 6.23 -7.42
C TRP A 83 -19.65 5.19 -8.22
N VAL A 84 -18.80 4.41 -7.54
CA VAL A 84 -18.00 3.36 -8.17
C VAL A 84 -18.89 2.28 -8.79
N ASN A 85 -19.93 1.84 -8.07
CA ASN A 85 -20.87 0.84 -8.58
C ASN A 85 -21.69 1.39 -9.76
N TYR A 86 -22.10 2.66 -9.70
CA TYR A 86 -22.82 3.29 -10.80
C TYR A 86 -21.94 3.39 -12.06
N ALA A 87 -20.70 3.85 -11.93
CA ALA A 87 -19.77 3.93 -13.05
C ALA A 87 -19.44 2.56 -13.66
N ARG A 88 -19.24 1.52 -12.82
CA ARG A 88 -19.04 0.13 -13.28
C ARG A 88 -20.26 -0.42 -14.01
N TRP A 89 -21.46 -0.05 -13.57
CA TRP A 89 -22.68 -0.46 -14.27
C TRP A 89 -22.79 0.22 -15.64
N GLU A 90 -22.52 1.53 -15.77
CA GLU A 90 -22.49 2.19 -17.09
C GLU A 90 -21.37 1.62 -18.00
N GLU A 91 -20.23 1.24 -17.42
CA GLU A 91 -19.16 0.53 -18.12
C GLU A 91 -19.64 -0.83 -18.66
N SER A 92 -20.44 -1.57 -17.89
CA SER A 92 -21.04 -2.84 -18.34
C SER A 92 -22.02 -2.66 -19.52
N GLN A 93 -22.67 -1.49 -19.61
CA GLN A 93 -23.54 -1.12 -20.73
C GLN A 93 -22.76 -0.59 -21.95
N LYS A 94 -21.43 -0.48 -21.84
CA LYS A 94 -20.52 0.11 -22.85
C LYS A 94 -20.82 1.59 -23.17
N ASP A 95 -21.54 2.29 -22.30
CA ASP A 95 -21.75 3.74 -22.42
C ASP A 95 -20.63 4.49 -21.69
N TYR A 96 -19.46 4.52 -22.34
CA TYR A 96 -18.25 5.11 -21.77
C TYR A 96 -18.35 6.62 -21.55
N ALA A 97 -19.15 7.32 -22.38
CA ALA A 97 -19.34 8.75 -22.24
C ALA A 97 -20.08 9.07 -20.93
N ARG A 98 -21.12 8.30 -20.61
CA ARG A 98 -21.82 8.42 -19.32
C ARG A 98 -20.95 7.97 -18.16
N ALA A 99 -20.24 6.85 -18.29
CA ALA A 99 -19.33 6.38 -17.25
C ALA A 99 -18.32 7.48 -16.84
N ARG A 100 -17.73 8.18 -17.81
CA ARG A 100 -16.87 9.36 -17.57
C ARG A 100 -17.61 10.48 -16.85
N SER A 101 -18.83 10.82 -17.28
CA SER A 101 -19.63 11.83 -16.61
C SER A 101 -19.92 11.49 -15.15
N VAL A 102 -20.14 10.21 -14.83
CA VAL A 102 -20.34 9.73 -13.45
C VAL A 102 -19.05 9.87 -12.66
N TRP A 103 -17.91 9.45 -13.22
CA TRP A 103 -16.60 9.62 -12.57
C TRP A 103 -16.27 11.09 -12.32
N GLU A 104 -16.47 11.97 -13.29
CA GLU A 104 -16.21 13.41 -13.15
C GLU A 104 -17.12 14.05 -12.10
N ARG A 105 -18.39 13.63 -12.00
CA ARG A 105 -19.28 14.07 -10.91
C ARG A 105 -18.79 13.58 -9.55
N ALA A 106 -18.40 12.31 -9.45
CA ALA A 106 -17.85 11.76 -8.22
C ALA A 106 -16.57 12.48 -7.79
N LEU A 107 -15.71 12.86 -8.75
CA LEU A 107 -14.48 13.60 -8.50
C LEU A 107 -14.72 15.05 -8.08
N LYS A 108 -15.78 15.70 -8.55
CA LYS A 108 -16.17 17.04 -8.06
C LYS A 108 -16.43 17.02 -6.55
N ASP A 109 -17.14 15.99 -6.08
CA ASP A 109 -17.47 15.84 -4.66
C ASP A 109 -16.26 15.30 -3.85
N HIS A 110 -15.47 14.36 -4.42
CA HIS A 110 -14.41 13.61 -3.73
C HIS A 110 -13.02 13.76 -4.35
N HIS A 111 -12.63 14.97 -4.75
CA HIS A 111 -11.37 15.19 -5.47
C HIS A 111 -10.11 14.80 -4.69
N ARG A 112 -10.16 14.77 -3.34
CA ARG A 112 -9.02 14.39 -2.48
C ARG A 112 -8.83 12.87 -2.35
N ASN A 113 -9.81 12.08 -2.76
CA ASN A 113 -9.75 10.63 -2.62
C ASN A 113 -8.93 10.02 -3.74
N HIS A 114 -7.67 9.68 -3.46
CA HIS A 114 -6.77 9.05 -4.42
C HIS A 114 -7.30 7.71 -4.97
N ALA A 115 -8.04 6.92 -4.17
CA ALA A 115 -8.58 5.64 -4.62
C ALA A 115 -9.63 5.82 -5.73
N LEU A 116 -10.34 6.95 -5.74
CA LEU A 116 -11.30 7.28 -6.79
C LEU A 116 -10.60 7.56 -8.12
N TRP A 117 -9.52 8.34 -8.09
CA TRP A 117 -8.66 8.60 -9.26
C TRP A 117 -8.10 7.31 -9.85
N VAL A 118 -7.60 6.41 -8.98
CA VAL A 118 -7.08 5.10 -9.40
C VAL A 118 -8.15 4.28 -10.10
N LYS A 119 -9.35 4.15 -9.51
CA LYS A 119 -10.45 3.38 -10.11
C LYS A 119 -10.91 3.98 -11.44
N TYR A 120 -10.96 5.30 -11.56
CA TYR A 120 -11.32 5.97 -12.81
C TYR A 120 -10.27 5.68 -13.90
N ALA A 121 -9.00 5.91 -13.62
CA ALA A 121 -7.93 5.65 -14.58
C ALA A 121 -7.87 4.16 -14.97
N GLU A 122 -8.05 3.23 -14.02
CA GLU A 122 -8.14 1.80 -14.28
C GLU A 122 -9.31 1.42 -15.20
N SER A 123 -10.45 2.09 -15.08
CA SER A 123 -11.58 1.86 -16.01
C SER A 123 -11.26 2.31 -17.44
N GLU A 124 -10.58 3.46 -17.62
CA GLU A 124 -10.16 3.90 -18.96
C GLU A 124 -9.09 2.98 -19.56
N MET A 125 -8.17 2.46 -18.72
CA MET A 125 -7.15 1.48 -19.14
C MET A 125 -7.78 0.16 -19.60
N LYS A 126 -8.75 -0.38 -18.85
CA LYS A 126 -9.47 -1.62 -19.22
C LYS A 126 -10.16 -1.51 -20.56
N ASN A 127 -10.72 -0.34 -20.87
CA ASN A 127 -11.41 -0.07 -22.11
C ASN A 127 -10.48 0.40 -23.24
N LYS A 128 -9.16 0.34 -23.05
CA LYS A 128 -8.10 0.70 -24.02
C LYS A 128 -8.10 2.19 -24.43
N PHE A 129 -8.69 3.07 -23.62
CA PHE A 129 -8.65 4.52 -23.85
C PHE A 129 -7.38 5.14 -23.22
N VAL A 130 -6.23 4.85 -23.82
CA VAL A 130 -4.91 5.22 -23.27
C VAL A 130 -4.74 6.73 -23.07
N ASN A 131 -5.12 7.55 -24.07
CA ASN A 131 -4.97 9.00 -23.97
C ASN A 131 -5.88 9.61 -22.89
N SER A 132 -7.09 9.06 -22.72
CA SER A 132 -8.01 9.45 -21.66
C SER A 132 -7.41 9.10 -20.29
N ALA A 133 -6.88 7.87 -20.14
CA ALA A 133 -6.20 7.45 -18.92
C ALA A 133 -4.99 8.34 -18.58
N ARG A 134 -4.17 8.72 -19.57
CA ARG A 134 -3.06 9.67 -19.39
C ARG A 134 -3.52 11.01 -18.84
N ASN A 135 -4.59 11.59 -19.40
CA ASN A 135 -5.13 12.86 -18.94
C ASN A 135 -5.65 12.76 -17.50
N VAL A 136 -6.28 11.64 -17.14
CA VAL A 136 -6.75 11.39 -15.77
C VAL A 136 -5.58 11.27 -14.80
N TRP A 137 -4.54 10.51 -15.16
CA TRP A 137 -3.33 10.39 -14.32
C TRP A 137 -2.59 11.70 -14.15
N ASP A 138 -2.39 12.46 -15.23
CA ASP A 138 -1.70 13.74 -15.19
C ASP A 138 -2.44 14.74 -14.29
N ARG A 139 -3.77 14.79 -14.39
CA ARG A 139 -4.61 15.60 -13.51
C ARG A 139 -4.58 15.11 -12.06
N ALA A 140 -4.60 13.81 -11.83
CA ALA A 140 -4.55 13.22 -10.48
C ALA A 140 -3.24 13.59 -9.78
N VAL A 141 -2.12 13.46 -10.48
CA VAL A 141 -0.79 13.78 -9.99
C VAL A 141 -0.60 15.28 -9.77
N TYR A 142 -1.17 16.11 -10.65
CA TYR A 142 -1.16 17.57 -10.47
C TYR A 142 -1.94 18.01 -9.21
N LEU A 143 -3.09 17.40 -8.95
CA LEU A 143 -3.93 17.74 -7.78
C LEU A 143 -3.40 17.14 -6.47
N LEU A 144 -2.83 15.95 -6.52
CA LEU A 144 -2.38 15.17 -5.35
C LEU A 144 -0.91 14.74 -5.49
N PRO A 145 0.05 15.69 -5.58
CA PRO A 145 1.45 15.38 -5.85
C PRO A 145 2.14 14.63 -4.70
N ARG A 146 1.58 14.67 -3.48
CA ARG A 146 2.11 13.99 -2.29
C ARG A 146 1.70 12.52 -2.18
N VAL A 147 0.81 12.03 -3.05
CA VAL A 147 0.34 10.65 -3.00
C VAL A 147 1.18 9.79 -3.93
N ASP A 148 2.18 9.12 -3.36
CA ASP A 148 3.15 8.30 -4.11
C ASP A 148 2.49 7.20 -4.94
N GLN A 149 1.37 6.62 -4.46
CA GLN A 149 0.62 5.59 -5.18
C GLN A 149 0.18 6.02 -6.58
N LEU A 150 -0.15 7.30 -6.78
CA LEU A 150 -0.55 7.82 -8.09
C LEU A 150 0.63 7.84 -9.05
N TRP A 151 1.80 8.26 -8.58
CA TRP A 151 3.04 8.27 -9.35
C TRP A 151 3.46 6.85 -9.74
N TYR A 152 3.43 5.90 -8.81
CA TYR A 152 3.75 4.50 -9.09
C TYR A 152 2.85 3.89 -10.17
N LYS A 153 1.53 4.10 -10.07
CA LYS A 153 0.59 3.56 -11.06
C LYS A 153 0.72 4.25 -12.41
N TYR A 154 0.99 5.55 -12.43
CA TYR A 154 1.18 6.30 -13.67
C TYR A 154 2.47 5.91 -14.40
N SER A 155 3.59 5.82 -13.68
CA SER A 155 4.87 5.36 -14.25
C SER A 155 4.77 3.92 -14.75
N HIS A 156 4.12 3.04 -13.99
CA HIS A 156 3.88 1.66 -14.40
C HIS A 156 3.00 1.56 -15.66
N MET A 157 1.99 2.41 -15.80
CA MET A 157 1.17 2.45 -17.02
C MET A 157 2.02 2.82 -18.25
N GLU A 158 2.84 3.87 -18.19
CA GLU A 158 3.70 4.23 -19.32
C GLU A 158 4.75 3.16 -19.64
N GLU A 159 5.28 2.48 -18.61
CA GLU A 159 6.19 1.34 -18.78
C GLU A 159 5.50 0.17 -19.52
N MET A 160 4.27 -0.18 -19.13
CA MET A 160 3.47 -1.22 -19.80
C MET A 160 3.10 -0.86 -21.24
N LEU A 161 3.01 0.43 -21.57
CA LEU A 161 2.79 0.91 -22.93
C LEU A 161 4.08 0.98 -23.76
N GLY A 162 5.24 0.69 -23.17
CA GLY A 162 6.55 0.76 -23.81
C GLY A 162 7.10 2.18 -23.98
N ASN A 163 6.46 3.18 -23.36
CA ASN A 163 6.89 4.59 -23.45
C ASN A 163 7.91 4.91 -22.35
N ILE A 164 9.13 4.39 -22.50
CA ILE A 164 10.22 4.53 -21.53
C ILE A 164 10.58 6.01 -21.31
N ALA A 165 10.61 6.81 -22.39
CA ALA A 165 10.89 8.24 -22.29
C ALA A 165 9.80 9.00 -21.51
N GLY A 166 8.52 8.67 -21.72
CA GLY A 166 7.41 9.22 -20.94
C GLY A 166 7.48 8.83 -19.46
N ALA A 167 7.77 7.55 -19.17
CA ALA A 167 7.96 7.08 -17.80
C ALA A 167 9.08 7.85 -17.08
N ARG A 168 10.21 8.10 -17.75
CA ARG A 168 11.31 8.93 -17.21
C ARG A 168 10.87 10.35 -16.91
N GLN A 169 10.13 11.00 -17.82
CA GLN A 169 9.63 12.34 -17.57
C GLN A 169 8.70 12.40 -16.35
N ILE A 170 7.88 11.37 -16.14
CA ILE A 170 7.02 11.25 -14.96
C ILE A 170 7.87 11.12 -13.69
N PHE A 171 8.89 10.26 -13.69
CA PHE A 171 9.82 10.15 -12.57
C PHE A 171 10.56 11.46 -12.27
N GLU A 172 11.06 12.15 -13.29
CA GLU A 172 11.72 13.45 -13.11
C GLU A 172 10.78 14.50 -12.50
N ARG A 173 9.53 14.56 -12.98
CA ARG A 173 8.50 15.41 -12.38
C ARG A 173 8.21 15.03 -10.93
N TRP A 174 8.23 13.74 -10.60
CA TRP A 174 8.03 13.27 -9.24
C TRP A 174 9.18 13.68 -8.33
N MET A 175 10.43 13.55 -8.80
CA MET A 175 11.63 13.93 -8.05
C MET A 175 11.70 15.42 -7.71
N ASN A 176 11.07 16.29 -8.51
CA ASN A 176 10.94 17.72 -8.19
C ASN A 176 10.14 17.98 -6.90
N TRP A 177 9.27 17.05 -6.50
CA TRP A 177 8.52 17.13 -5.23
C TRP A 177 9.27 16.53 -4.03
N SER A 178 10.51 16.05 -4.25
CA SER A 178 11.35 15.35 -3.29
C SER A 178 10.57 14.27 -2.53
N PRO A 179 10.21 13.15 -3.20
CA PRO A 179 9.44 12.08 -2.58
C PRO A 179 10.27 11.32 -1.55
N ASP A 180 9.64 10.35 -0.90
CA ASP A 180 10.29 9.50 0.08
C ASP A 180 11.45 8.68 -0.54
N GLN A 181 12.27 8.06 0.34
CA GLN A 181 13.41 7.25 -0.11
C GLN A 181 12.97 6.13 -1.08
N GLN A 182 11.78 5.55 -0.89
CA GLN A 182 11.27 4.49 -1.75
C GLN A 182 10.96 5.00 -3.16
N GLY A 183 10.44 6.23 -3.29
CA GLY A 183 10.21 6.87 -4.58
C GLY A 183 11.50 7.00 -5.39
N TRP A 184 12.58 7.48 -4.78
CA TRP A 184 13.89 7.56 -5.44
C TRP A 184 14.44 6.20 -5.87
N LEU A 185 14.29 5.19 -5.01
CA LEU A 185 14.77 3.84 -5.31
C LEU A 185 13.95 3.17 -6.40
N SER A 186 12.66 3.45 -6.48
CA SER A 186 11.83 2.97 -7.57
C SER A 186 12.29 3.51 -8.93
N PHE A 187 12.78 4.76 -8.97
CA PHE A 187 13.34 5.36 -10.17
C PHE A 187 14.72 4.77 -10.50
N ALA A 188 15.59 4.58 -9.51
CA ALA A 188 16.86 3.88 -9.71
C ALA A 188 16.63 2.44 -10.24
N ASN A 189 15.74 1.69 -9.61
CA ASN A 189 15.35 0.35 -10.06
C ASN A 189 14.73 0.34 -11.45
N PHE A 190 14.03 1.40 -11.85
CA PHE A 190 13.53 1.56 -13.22
C PHE A 190 14.68 1.67 -14.23
N GLU A 191 15.68 2.52 -14.00
CA GLU A 191 16.83 2.61 -14.92
C GLU A 191 17.65 1.30 -14.94
N LEU A 192 17.72 0.58 -13.81
CA LEU A 192 18.39 -0.72 -13.77
C LEU A 192 17.70 -1.80 -14.60
N ARG A 193 16.36 -1.78 -14.71
CA ARG A 193 15.64 -2.71 -15.61
C ARG A 193 16.04 -2.52 -17.08
N TYR A 194 16.48 -1.32 -17.45
CA TYR A 194 16.92 -0.98 -18.81
C TYR A 194 18.44 -0.93 -18.97
N ASN A 195 19.20 -1.45 -18.00
CA ASN A 195 20.67 -1.47 -17.99
C ASN A 195 21.35 -0.08 -18.05
N GLU A 196 20.65 0.97 -17.63
CA GLU A 196 21.16 2.36 -17.65
C GLU A 196 21.87 2.68 -16.33
N THR A 197 22.98 1.99 -16.06
CA THR A 197 23.68 2.05 -14.77
C THR A 197 24.22 3.44 -14.44
N GLU A 198 24.69 4.20 -15.43
CA GLU A 198 25.17 5.57 -15.23
C GLU A 198 24.04 6.53 -14.82
N ARG A 199 22.84 6.35 -15.38
CA ARG A 199 21.69 7.14 -14.98
C ARG A 199 21.25 6.78 -13.57
N ALA A 200 21.21 5.48 -13.24
CA ALA A 200 20.94 5.02 -11.89
C ALA A 200 21.92 5.67 -10.88
N ARG A 201 23.21 5.74 -11.19
CA ARG A 201 24.21 6.45 -10.37
C ARG A 201 23.86 7.92 -10.17
N SER A 202 23.53 8.64 -11.24
CA SER A 202 23.15 10.05 -11.11
C SER A 202 21.89 10.26 -10.25
N ILE A 203 20.95 9.30 -10.28
CA ILE A 203 19.76 9.30 -9.42
C ILE A 203 20.15 9.07 -7.95
N TYR A 204 21.04 8.14 -7.66
CA TYR A 204 21.55 7.92 -6.30
C TYR A 204 22.32 9.13 -5.75
N GLU A 205 23.15 9.78 -6.57
CA GLU A 205 23.83 11.03 -6.18
C GLU A 205 22.83 12.17 -5.90
N ARG A 206 21.69 12.21 -6.60
CA ARG A 206 20.59 13.13 -6.27
C ARG A 206 19.88 12.74 -4.97
N LEU A 207 19.62 11.44 -4.76
CA LEU A 207 19.06 10.93 -3.52
C LEU A 207 19.93 11.33 -2.30
N PHE A 208 21.26 11.31 -2.44
CA PHE A 208 22.20 11.75 -1.40
C PHE A 208 22.13 13.22 -1.03
N ARG A 209 21.72 14.07 -1.97
CA ARG A 209 21.53 15.50 -1.73
C ARG A 209 20.20 15.77 -1.05
N CYS A 210 19.16 15.02 -1.40
CA CYS A 210 17.82 15.20 -0.84
C CYS A 210 17.64 14.53 0.53
N HIS A 211 18.14 13.30 0.70
CA HIS A 211 17.96 12.48 1.90
C HIS A 211 19.29 11.91 2.37
N PRO A 212 20.10 12.70 3.11
CA PRO A 212 21.39 12.26 3.66
C PRO A 212 21.16 11.37 4.88
N LYS A 213 20.63 10.17 4.66
CA LYS A 213 20.39 9.15 5.68
C LYS A 213 21.33 7.97 5.51
N ALA A 214 21.77 7.34 6.60
CA ALA A 214 22.57 6.11 6.54
C ALA A 214 21.95 5.04 5.62
N SER A 215 20.61 4.86 5.66
CA SER A 215 19.89 3.94 4.80
C SER A 215 20.03 4.23 3.30
N SER A 216 20.15 5.50 2.90
CA SER A 216 20.38 5.89 1.50
C SER A 216 21.78 5.49 1.06
N PHE A 217 22.80 5.73 1.91
CA PHE A 217 24.20 5.40 1.62
C PHE A 217 24.41 3.90 1.47
N ILE A 218 23.89 3.12 2.41
CA ILE A 218 23.98 1.65 2.39
C ILE A 218 23.38 1.11 1.08
N ARG A 219 22.20 1.59 0.68
CA ARG A 219 21.56 1.15 -0.58
C ARG A 219 22.34 1.53 -1.84
N TYR A 220 23.03 2.66 -1.85
CA TYR A 220 23.88 3.01 -2.99
C TYR A 220 25.15 2.17 -3.04
N ALA A 221 25.78 1.92 -1.88
CA ALA A 221 26.94 1.05 -1.81
C ALA A 221 26.60 -0.39 -2.23
N GLU A 222 25.48 -0.95 -1.76
CA GLU A 222 24.95 -2.24 -2.23
C GLU A 222 24.71 -2.25 -3.75
N PHE A 223 24.27 -1.13 -4.31
CA PHE A 223 24.08 -0.98 -5.75
C PHE A 223 25.41 -1.00 -6.52
N GLU A 224 26.44 -0.29 -6.06
CA GLU A 224 27.77 -0.33 -6.70
C GLU A 224 28.43 -1.70 -6.58
N VAL A 225 28.24 -2.39 -5.44
CA VAL A 225 28.65 -3.80 -5.27
C VAL A 225 27.98 -4.70 -6.30
N LYS A 226 26.66 -4.57 -6.50
CA LYS A 226 25.92 -5.34 -7.52
C LYS A 226 26.40 -5.04 -8.94
N CYS A 227 26.90 -3.82 -9.19
CA CYS A 227 27.52 -3.47 -10.47
C CYS A 227 28.96 -3.98 -10.61
N GLY A 228 29.57 -4.51 -9.55
CA GLY A 228 30.96 -4.99 -9.54
C GLY A 228 32.00 -3.91 -9.25
N GLU A 229 31.59 -2.66 -8.97
CA GLU A 229 32.48 -1.51 -8.78
C GLU A 229 32.81 -1.31 -7.29
N VAL A 230 33.61 -2.23 -6.74
CA VAL A 230 33.97 -2.25 -5.30
C VAL A 230 34.70 -0.98 -4.86
N SER A 231 35.54 -0.40 -5.73
CA SER A 231 36.26 0.84 -5.40
C SER A 231 35.30 2.01 -5.19
N ARG A 232 34.28 2.14 -6.04
CA ARG A 232 33.27 3.21 -5.89
C ARG A 232 32.39 3.00 -4.66
N ALA A 233 32.07 1.75 -4.33
CA ALA A 233 31.34 1.44 -3.10
C ALA A 233 32.11 1.91 -1.85
N ARG A 234 33.46 1.79 -1.84
CA ARG A 234 34.30 2.36 -0.78
C ARG A 234 34.23 3.89 -0.75
N ASP A 235 34.39 4.54 -1.90
CA ASP A 235 34.29 6.00 -2.00
C ASP A 235 32.93 6.53 -1.50
N VAL A 236 31.87 5.73 -1.63
CA VAL A 236 30.54 6.05 -1.09
C VAL A 236 30.53 5.97 0.42
N TYR A 237 31.07 4.91 1.01
CA TYR A 237 31.14 4.76 2.46
C TYR A 237 32.02 5.84 3.09
N GLU A 238 33.18 6.15 2.50
CA GLU A 238 34.07 7.22 2.98
C GLU A 238 33.34 8.58 2.96
N ARG A 239 32.70 8.95 1.85
CA ARG A 239 31.87 10.16 1.77
C ARG A 239 30.71 10.17 2.76
N ALA A 240 30.12 9.01 3.03
CA ALA A 240 29.03 8.87 4.00
C ALA A 240 29.54 9.13 5.43
N THR A 241 30.73 8.64 5.78
CA THR A 241 31.34 8.87 7.09
C THR A 241 31.61 10.35 7.35
N GLU A 242 32.14 11.09 6.37
CA GLU A 242 32.38 12.54 6.48
C GLU A 242 31.08 13.34 6.65
N LYS A 243 29.98 12.89 6.02
CA LYS A 243 28.71 13.63 5.98
C LYS A 243 27.82 13.36 7.19
N LEU A 244 28.01 12.22 7.88
CA LEU A 244 27.20 11.77 9.00
C LEU A 244 27.87 11.98 10.37
N GLU A 245 28.92 12.80 10.47
CA GLU A 245 29.69 13.07 11.71
C GLU A 245 28.88 13.70 12.88
N GLY A 246 27.56 13.92 12.73
CA GLY A 246 26.71 14.53 13.76
C GLY A 246 25.63 13.62 14.37
N ASP A 247 25.33 12.45 13.78
CA ASP A 247 24.27 11.56 14.26
C ASP A 247 24.82 10.17 14.57
N TYR A 248 25.01 9.89 15.87
CA TYR A 248 25.65 8.67 16.34
C TYR A 248 24.84 7.40 16.00
N GLU A 249 23.51 7.48 15.90
CA GLU A 249 22.66 6.31 15.61
C GLU A 249 22.72 5.95 14.12
N GLU A 250 22.67 6.96 13.25
CA GLU A 250 22.86 6.75 11.82
C GLU A 250 24.30 6.34 11.49
N ALA A 251 25.28 6.87 12.21
CA ALA A 251 26.68 6.49 12.06
C ALA A 251 26.93 5.02 12.46
N GLU A 252 26.32 4.52 13.55
CA GLU A 252 26.45 3.10 13.96
C GLU A 252 25.96 2.16 12.84
N MET A 253 24.79 2.43 12.27
CA MET A 253 24.25 1.64 11.17
C MET A 253 25.16 1.67 9.93
N LEU A 254 25.74 2.83 9.62
CA LEU A 254 26.68 2.97 8.50
C LEU A 254 27.96 2.16 8.73
N TYR A 255 28.57 2.25 9.92
CA TYR A 255 29.82 1.54 10.23
C TYR A 255 29.63 0.02 10.24
N LEU A 256 28.49 -0.46 10.75
CA LEU A 256 28.13 -1.87 10.70
C LEU A 256 28.06 -2.37 9.26
N ALA A 257 27.34 -1.66 8.40
CA ALA A 257 27.22 -2.00 6.99
C ALA A 257 28.57 -1.90 6.25
N PHE A 258 29.40 -0.91 6.58
CA PHE A 258 30.71 -0.76 5.98
C PHE A 258 31.66 -1.90 6.36
N ALA A 259 31.64 -2.33 7.62
CA ALA A 259 32.43 -3.45 8.09
C ALA A 259 31.96 -4.80 7.49
N GLU A 260 30.65 -5.00 7.34
CA GLU A 260 30.08 -6.16 6.62
C GLU A 260 30.48 -6.18 5.14
N PHE A 261 30.50 -5.00 4.49
CA PHE A 261 30.96 -4.85 3.12
C PHE A 261 32.44 -5.23 2.95
N GLU A 262 33.34 -4.73 3.81
CA GLU A 262 34.77 -5.07 3.75
C GLU A 262 35.02 -6.56 4.07
N GLN A 263 34.22 -7.15 4.96
CA GLN A 263 34.22 -8.61 5.19
C GLN A 263 33.83 -9.37 3.92
N GLY A 264 32.77 -8.93 3.22
CA GLY A 264 32.36 -9.51 1.94
C GLY A 264 33.43 -9.38 0.84
N CYS A 265 34.28 -8.36 0.92
CA CYS A 265 35.42 -8.16 0.04
C CYS A 265 36.68 -8.95 0.45
N ASN A 266 36.63 -9.72 1.55
CA ASN A 266 37.76 -10.43 2.18
C ASN A 266 38.89 -9.51 2.71
N GLU A 267 38.60 -8.24 2.98
CA GLU A 267 39.57 -7.25 3.48
C GLU A 267 39.46 -7.13 5.02
N PHE A 268 39.76 -8.24 5.71
CA PHE A 268 39.54 -8.37 7.16
C PHE A 268 40.34 -7.35 7.99
N GLN A 269 41.51 -6.92 7.50
CA GLN A 269 42.31 -5.89 8.18
C GLN A 269 41.62 -4.53 8.15
N ARG A 270 41.00 -4.15 7.03
CA ARG A 270 40.23 -2.90 6.93
C ARG A 270 38.99 -2.95 7.80
N ALA A 271 38.25 -4.07 7.77
CA ALA A 271 37.10 -4.28 8.64
C ALA A 271 37.44 -4.08 10.13
N ARG A 272 38.60 -4.57 10.60
CA ARG A 272 39.10 -4.32 11.96
C ARG A 272 39.30 -2.85 12.28
N VAL A 273 39.93 -2.11 11.36
CA VAL A 273 40.18 -0.68 11.54
C VAL A 273 38.87 0.08 11.62
N ILE A 274 37.90 -0.25 10.77
CA ILE A 274 36.56 0.37 10.79
C ILE A 274 35.85 0.10 12.11
N TYR A 275 35.86 -1.13 12.62
CA TYR A 275 35.26 -1.43 13.92
C TYR A 275 35.92 -0.66 15.07
N LYS A 276 37.26 -0.58 15.10
CA LYS A 276 37.97 0.20 16.12
C LYS A 276 37.62 1.69 16.04
N PHE A 277 37.63 2.24 14.83
CA PHE A 277 37.24 3.62 14.57
C PHE A 277 35.81 3.91 15.02
N ALA A 278 34.85 3.05 14.66
CA ALA A 278 33.46 3.20 15.07
C ALA A 278 33.28 3.18 16.60
N LEU A 279 34.03 2.34 17.31
CA LEU A 279 34.00 2.25 18.78
C LEU A 279 34.63 3.47 19.48
N ASP A 280 35.58 4.14 18.83
CA ASP A 280 36.19 5.37 19.35
C ASP A 280 35.28 6.59 19.15
N HIS A 281 34.49 6.60 18.08
CA HIS A 281 33.59 7.72 17.72
C HIS A 281 32.18 7.63 18.32
N ILE A 282 31.69 6.44 18.67
CA ILE A 282 30.34 6.24 19.24
C ILE A 282 30.40 6.09 20.76
N PRO A 283 29.56 6.81 21.53
CA PRO A 283 29.49 6.64 22.98
C PRO A 283 29.17 5.19 23.39
N LYS A 284 29.98 4.69 24.32
CA LYS A 284 29.97 3.28 24.79
C LYS A 284 28.62 2.75 25.27
N GLY A 285 27.71 3.62 25.73
CA GLY A 285 26.38 3.26 26.19
C GLY A 285 25.33 3.02 25.09
N LYS A 286 25.63 3.36 23.83
CA LYS A 286 24.74 3.10 22.67
C LYS A 286 25.28 2.02 21.72
N ALA A 287 26.59 1.77 21.74
CA ALA A 287 27.29 0.86 20.83
C ALA A 287 27.18 -0.65 21.16
N GLU A 288 26.11 -1.11 21.84
CA GLU A 288 26.01 -2.53 22.25
C GLU A 288 25.94 -3.49 21.06
N GLU A 289 25.23 -3.09 20.00
CA GLU A 289 25.12 -3.86 18.76
C GLU A 289 26.48 -3.90 18.05
N LEU A 290 27.13 -2.76 17.90
CA LEU A 290 28.48 -2.66 17.34
C LEU A 290 29.49 -3.55 18.07
N TYR A 291 29.52 -3.55 19.41
CA TYR A 291 30.38 -4.44 20.20
C TYR A 291 30.06 -5.92 19.96
N THR A 292 28.78 -6.28 19.85
CA THR A 292 28.37 -7.66 19.63
C THR A 292 28.81 -8.15 18.26
N ARG A 293 28.65 -7.33 17.21
CA ARG A 293 29.10 -7.63 15.85
C ARG A 293 30.63 -7.69 15.76
N PHE A 294 31.35 -6.79 16.43
CA PHE A 294 32.80 -6.80 16.48
C PHE A 294 33.36 -8.08 17.14
N ILE A 295 32.76 -8.53 18.25
CA ILE A 295 33.15 -9.80 18.88
C ILE A 295 32.84 -10.98 17.97
N ALA A 296 31.72 -10.99 17.26
CA ALA A 296 31.40 -12.05 16.30
C ALA A 296 32.43 -12.09 15.17
N PHE A 297 32.83 -10.93 14.66
CA PHE A 297 33.88 -10.79 13.65
C PHE A 297 35.25 -11.32 14.14
N GLU A 298 35.72 -10.90 15.33
CA GLU A 298 36.98 -11.39 15.90
C GLU A 298 36.93 -12.89 16.21
N LYS A 299 35.77 -13.46 16.55
CA LYS A 299 35.62 -14.91 16.72
C LYS A 299 35.78 -15.69 15.41
N GLN A 300 35.35 -15.12 14.29
CA GLN A 300 35.39 -15.80 12.99
C GLN A 300 36.75 -15.63 12.30
N HIS A 301 37.35 -14.45 12.41
CA HIS A 301 38.53 -14.07 11.63
C HIS A 301 39.74 -13.63 12.46
N GLY A 302 39.59 -13.54 13.79
CA GLY A 302 40.59 -13.05 14.75
C GLY A 302 41.55 -14.08 15.34
N ASP A 303 42.66 -13.56 15.84
CA ASP A 303 43.61 -14.31 16.66
C ASP A 303 43.12 -14.36 18.12
N LYS A 304 43.53 -15.39 18.87
CA LYS A 304 43.10 -15.59 20.28
C LYS A 304 43.29 -14.34 21.15
N GLN A 305 44.36 -13.58 20.94
CA GLN A 305 44.64 -12.34 21.66
C GLN A 305 43.65 -11.21 21.30
N GLY A 306 43.30 -11.04 20.02
CA GLY A 306 42.32 -10.05 19.59
C GLY A 306 40.91 -10.33 20.12
N ILE A 307 40.56 -11.61 20.25
CA ILE A 307 39.29 -12.06 20.86
C ILE A 307 39.25 -11.70 22.34
N GLU A 308 40.32 -11.96 23.09
CA GLU A 308 40.40 -11.63 24.51
C GLU A 308 40.33 -10.11 24.74
N ASP A 309 41.04 -9.32 23.94
CA ASP A 309 41.02 -7.86 24.03
C ASP A 309 39.63 -7.28 23.73
N ALA A 310 38.93 -7.80 22.71
CA ALA A 310 37.56 -7.38 22.38
C ALA A 310 36.55 -7.70 23.50
N ILE A 311 36.69 -8.88 24.14
CA ILE A 311 35.83 -9.32 25.25
C ILE A 311 36.10 -8.48 26.52
N VAL A 312 37.37 -8.18 26.82
CA VAL A 312 37.75 -7.33 27.95
C VAL A 312 37.28 -5.89 27.72
N GLY A 313 37.35 -5.39 26.49
CA GLY A 313 36.80 -4.09 26.10
C GLY A 313 35.31 -3.95 26.45
N ARG A 314 34.48 -4.91 26.03
CA ARG A 314 33.04 -4.93 26.33
C ARG A 314 32.72 -4.97 27.84
N ARG A 315 33.55 -5.64 28.65
CA ARG A 315 33.37 -5.69 30.12
C ARG A 315 33.72 -4.38 30.82
N ARG A 316 34.50 -3.50 30.20
CA ARG A 316 34.85 -2.17 30.74
C ARG A 316 33.84 -1.09 30.36
N THR A 317 32.91 -1.39 29.46
CA THR A 317 31.94 -0.43 28.90
C THR A 317 30.51 -0.63 29.43
N LEU A 318 30.19 -1.82 29.95
CA LEU A 318 29.07 -2.06 30.87
C LEU A 318 29.44 -1.60 32.27
#